data_AF-A0AAP3DKY7-F1
#
_entry.id   AF-A0AAP3DKY7-F1
#
_cell.length_a   1.000
_cell.length_b   1.000
_cell.length_c   1.000
_cell.angle_alpha   90.00
_cell.angle_beta   90.00
_cell.angle_gamma   90.00
#
_symmetry.space_group_name_H-M   'P 1'
#
loop_
_entity.id
_entity.type
_entity.pdbx_description
1 polymer ?
#
loop_
_entity_poly.entity_id
_entity_poly.type
_entity_poly.pdbx_seq_one_letter_code
_entity_poly.pdbx_strand_id
1 'polypeptide(L)' 'MEKKQIKVRAIESFEVYSFNDSELLGKIDEGEELIADLHEETEEYFTNDKEGREVYVGELDSSGQLQLEDCFVLI' A
#
# COMPACT_ATOMS: atom_id res chain seq x y z
N MET A 1 15.97 -11.50 -7.08
CA MET A 1 14.92 -10.98 -7.98
C MET A 1 13.84 -10.45 -7.06
N GLU A 2 13.68 -9.13 -7.02
CA GLU A 2 12.60 -8.49 -6.27
C GLU A 2 11.25 -8.89 -6.85
N LYS A 3 10.25 -9.05 -5.99
CA LYS A 3 8.89 -9.32 -6.45
C LYS A 3 8.28 -8.02 -6.96
N LYS A 4 8.01 -7.95 -8.26
CA LYS A 4 7.35 -6.79 -8.89
C LYS A 4 5.95 -6.52 -8.33
N GLN A 5 5.30 -7.56 -7.79
CA GLN A 5 3.98 -7.48 -7.18
C GLN A 5 3.92 -8.29 -5.90
N ILE A 6 3.19 -7.77 -4.91
CA ILE A 6 2.83 -8.47 -3.68
C ILE A 6 1.32 -8.46 -3.49
N LYS A 7 0.80 -9.44 -2.75
CA LYS A 7 -0.60 -9.48 -2.36
C LYS A 7 -0.68 -9.20 -0.87
N VAL A 8 -1.50 -8.24 -0.49
CA VAL A 8 -1.70 -7.84 0.91
C VAL A 8 -3.18 -7.91 1.26
N ARG A 9 -3.45 -7.94 2.55
CA ARG A 9 -4.79 -7.77 3.10
C ARG A 9 -4.77 -6.69 4.17
N ALA A 10 -5.73 -5.77 4.10
CA ALA A 10 -5.92 -4.77 5.15
C ALA A 10 -6.45 -5.44 6.43
N ILE A 11 -5.85 -5.15 7.59
CA ILE A 11 -6.31 -5.68 8.89
C ILE A 11 -7.27 -4.73 9.62
N GLU A 12 -7.37 -3.48 9.16
CA GLU A 12 -8.33 -2.49 9.62
C GLU A 12 -8.68 -1.52 8.48
N SER A 13 -9.83 -0.83 8.58
CA SER A 13 -10.20 0.22 7.64
C SER A 13 -9.42 1.51 7.91
N PHE A 14 -8.96 2.19 6.87
CA PHE A 14 -8.29 3.48 7.00
C PHE A 14 -8.53 4.39 5.78
N GLU A 15 -8.32 5.70 5.99
CA GLU A 15 -8.46 6.75 5.00
C GLU A 15 -7.17 7.58 4.98
N VAL A 16 -6.67 7.88 3.78
CA VAL A 16 -5.50 8.73 3.55
C VAL A 16 -5.98 10.06 3.00
N TYR A 17 -5.60 11.15 3.66
CA TYR A 17 -5.97 12.50 3.25
C TYR A 17 -4.76 13.30 2.79
N SER A 18 -5.01 14.33 1.98
CA SER A 18 -4.01 15.34 1.64
C SER A 18 -3.48 16.04 2.90
N PHE A 19 -2.31 16.67 2.81
CA PHE A 19 -1.65 17.34 3.95
C PHE A 19 -2.52 18.36 4.73
N ASN A 20 -3.54 18.92 4.07
CA ASN A 20 -4.48 19.90 4.63
C ASN A 20 -5.87 19.31 4.95
N ASP A 21 -6.01 17.98 4.92
CA ASP A 21 -7.26 17.22 5.14
C ASP A 21 -8.42 17.61 4.19
N SER A 22 -8.13 18.25 3.05
CA SER A 22 -9.18 18.71 2.13
C SER A 22 -9.63 17.67 1.12
N GLU A 23 -8.77 16.70 0.81
CA GLU A 23 -8.99 15.72 -0.24
C GLU A 23 -8.71 14.31 0.27
N LEU A 24 -9.65 13.39 0.05
CA LEU A 24 -9.48 11.96 0.29
C LEU A 24 -8.62 11.39 -0.84
N LEU A 25 -7.39 11.01 -0.52
CA LEU A 25 -6.41 10.43 -1.44
C LEU A 25 -6.48 8.91 -1.49
N GLY A 26 -7.16 8.26 -0.55
CA GLY A 26 -7.33 6.81 -0.59
C GLY A 26 -8.19 6.30 0.55
N LYS A 27 -8.89 5.19 0.31
CA LYS A 27 -9.73 4.55 1.33
C LYS A 27 -9.70 3.04 1.17
N ILE A 28 -9.25 2.34 2.21
CA ILE A 28 -9.18 0.89 2.23
C ILE A 28 -10.11 0.36 3.32
N ASP A 29 -10.88 -0.68 2.99
CA ASP A 29 -11.77 -1.34 3.94
C ASP A 29 -11.09 -2.56 4.60
N GLU A 30 -11.38 -2.80 5.89
CA GLU A 30 -10.91 -3.98 6.61
C GLU A 30 -11.20 -5.28 5.84
N GLY A 31 -10.19 -6.14 5.73
CA GLY A 31 -10.28 -7.44 5.08
C GLY A 31 -10.15 -7.40 3.55
N GLU A 32 -10.03 -6.22 2.94
CA GLU A 32 -9.80 -6.10 1.51
C GLU A 32 -8.46 -6.71 1.10
N GLU A 33 -8.48 -7.57 0.07
CA GLU A 33 -7.28 -8.17 -0.50
C GLU A 33 -6.86 -7.41 -1.76
N LEU A 34 -5.64 -6.92 -1.76
CA LEU A 34 -5.12 -5.97 -2.74
C LEU A 34 -3.84 -6.50 -3.37
N ILE A 35 -3.58 -6.11 -4.61
CA ILE A 35 -2.29 -6.32 -5.27
C ILE A 35 -1.57 -4.98 -5.24
N ALA A 36 -0.34 -4.98 -4.72
CA ALA A 36 0.52 -3.82 -4.72
C ALA A 36 1.68 -4.02 -5.70
N ASP A 37 1.92 -3.00 -6.51
CA ASP A 37 2.96 -2.94 -7.54
C ASP A 37 4.19 -2.21 -7.00
N LEU A 38 5.39 -2.74 -7.29
CA LEU A 38 6.66 -2.12 -6.92
C LEU A 38 7.01 -0.98 -7.88
N HIS A 39 7.24 0.21 -7.34
CA HIS A 39 7.91 1.31 -8.03
C HIS A 39 9.43 1.11 -7.91
N GLU A 40 10.05 0.52 -8.94
CA GLU A 40 11.47 0.11 -8.93
C GLU A 40 12.45 1.28 -8.65
N GLU A 41 12.06 2.53 -8.91
CA GLU A 41 12.92 3.70 -8.67
C GLU A 41 12.97 4.12 -7.19
N THR A 42 11.88 3.89 -6.44
CA THR A 42 11.76 4.29 -5.03
C THR A 42 11.75 3.11 -4.07
N GLU A 43 11.66 1.88 -4.60
CA GLU A 43 11.51 0.64 -3.83
C GLU A 43 10.22 0.55 -3.01
N GLU A 44 9.22 1.37 -3.35
CA GLU A 44 7.93 1.48 -2.67
C GLU A 44 6.85 0.63 -3.37
N TYR A 45 5.92 0.08 -2.60
CA TYR A 45 4.75 -0.66 -3.08
C TYR A 45 3.49 0.18 -2.96
N PHE A 46 2.74 0.27 -4.06
CA PHE A 46 1.47 0.98 -4.12
C PHE A 46 0.35 0.09 -4.62
N THR A 47 -0.86 0.29 -4.10
CA THR A 47 -2.08 -0.32 -4.61
C THR A 47 -3.10 0.76 -4.97
N ASN A 48 -4.23 0.35 -5.53
CA ASN A 48 -5.34 1.26 -5.80
C ASN A 48 -6.54 0.85 -4.98
N ASP A 49 -7.21 1.82 -4.37
CA ASP A 49 -8.50 1.57 -3.75
C ASP A 49 -9.62 1.34 -4.79
N LYS A 50 -10.85 1.12 -4.30
CA LYS A 50 -12.02 0.83 -5.14
C LYS A 50 -12.39 1.95 -6.13
N GLU A 51 -11.92 3.17 -5.89
CA GLU A 51 -12.15 4.33 -6.77
C GLU A 51 -10.93 4.62 -7.68
N GLY A 52 -9.88 3.79 -7.61
CA GLY A 52 -8.68 3.94 -8.42
C GLY A 52 -7.71 4.98 -7.88
N ARG A 53 -7.78 5.32 -6.58
CA ARG A 53 -6.82 6.20 -5.93
C ARG A 53 -5.66 5.40 -5.38
N GLU A 54 -4.45 5.90 -5.58
CA GLU A 54 -3.21 5.21 -5.19
C GLU A 54 -2.98 5.29 -3.67
N VAL A 55 -2.63 4.16 -3.07
CA VAL A 55 -2.40 4.01 -1.62
C VAL A 55 -1.06 3.32 -1.40
N TYR A 56 -0.23 3.91 -0.55
CA TYR A 56 1.04 3.33 -0.12
C TYR A 56 0.82 2.09 0.76
N VAL A 57 1.57 1.02 0.50
CA VAL A 57 1.45 -0.27 1.18
C VAL A 57 2.68 -0.59 2.02
N GLY A 58 3.86 -0.12 1.61
CA GLY A 58 5.14 -0.43 2.24
C GLY A 58 6.29 -0.26 1.26
N GLU A 59 7.50 -0.63 1.66
CA GLU A 59 8.72 -0.46 0.88
C GLU A 59 9.70 -1.61 1.09
N LEU A 60 10.72 -1.71 0.24
CA LEU A 60 11.91 -2.48 0.54
C LEU A 60 12.92 -1.58 1.26
N ASP A 61 13.49 -2.06 2.35
CA ASP A 61 14.62 -1.37 2.96
C ASP A 61 15.90 -1.56 2.14
N SER A 62 16.99 -0.87 2.53
CA SER A 62 18.30 -0.97 1.87
C SER A 62 18.93 -2.37 1.78
N SER A 63 18.37 -3.36 2.48
CA SER A 63 18.77 -4.77 2.40
C SER A 63 17.85 -5.61 1.50
N GLY A 64 16.83 -4.98 0.89
CA GLY A 64 15.80 -5.62 0.09
C GLY A 64 14.72 -6.31 0.93
N GLN A 65 14.60 -6.00 2.23
CA GLN A 65 13.57 -6.58 3.08
C GLN A 65 12.29 -5.74 3.05
N LEU A 66 11.16 -6.42 2.83
CA LEU A 66 9.84 -5.80 2.79
C LEU A 66 9.43 -5.31 4.18
N GLN A 67 9.14 -4.01 4.27
CA GLN A 67 8.51 -3.34 5.40
C GLN A 67 7.10 -2.93 4.97
N LEU A 68 6.07 -3.50 5.59
CA LEU A 68 4.68 -3.12 5.32
C LEU A 68 4.24 -2.06 6.32
N GLU A 69 3.32 -1.21 5.89
CA GLU A 69 2.53 -0.39 6.82
C GLU A 69 1.75 -1.29 7.79
N ASP A 70 1.61 -0.84 9.04
CA ASP A 70 1.05 -1.64 10.14
C ASP A 70 -0.39 -2.14 9.87
N CYS A 71 -1.13 -1.44 9.00
CA CYS A 71 -2.49 -1.78 8.61
C CYS A 71 -2.59 -2.89 7.54
N PHE A 72 -1.46 -3.41 7.05
CA PHE A 72 -1.40 -4.47 6.05
C PHE A 72 -0.68 -5.73 6.53
N VAL A 73 -1.12 -6.88 6.00
CA VAL A 73 -0.39 -8.15 6.12
C VAL A 73 -0.20 -8.81 4.76
N LEU A 74 0.96 -9.41 4.55
CA LEU A 74 1.26 -10.21 3.36
C LEU A 74 0.43 -11.51 3.37
N ILE A 75 -0.13 -11.90 2.22
CA ILE A 75 -0.92 -13.14 2.05
C ILE A 75 -0.54 -13.94 0.79
#